data_AF-A0A840CZJ6-F1
#
_entry.id   AF-A0A840CZJ6-F1
#
_cell.length_a   1.000
_cell.length_b   1.000
_cell.length_c   1.000
_cell.angle_alpha   90.00
_cell.angle_beta   90.00
_cell.angle_gamma   90.00
#
_symmetry.space_group_name_H-M   'P 1'
#
loop_
_entity.id
_entity.type
_entity.pdbx_description
1 polymer ?
#
loop_
_entity_poly.entity_id
_entity_poly.type
_entity_poly.pdbx_seq_one_letter_code
_entity_poly.pdbx_strand_id
1 'polypeptide(L)' 'MQSKKWTLSMFETIYERYQESGSTLKAFCSNEGIQPDRFYE' A
#
# COMPACT_ATOMS: atom_id res chain seq x y z
N MET A 1 -11.45 -9.53 14.43
CA MET A 1 -10.48 -9.42 13.32
C MET A 1 -9.69 -8.15 13.54
N GLN A 2 -8.40 -8.25 13.84
CA GLN A 2 -7.60 -7.11 14.27
C GLN A 2 -7.15 -6.32 13.03
N SER A 3 -7.76 -5.15 12.78
CA SER A 3 -7.31 -4.21 11.76
C SER A 3 -5.93 -3.70 12.17
N LYS A 4 -4.87 -4.35 11.69
CA LYS A 4 -3.48 -3.86 11.81
C LYS A 4 -3.42 -2.51 11.12
N LYS A 5 -3.48 -1.43 11.90
CA LYS A 5 -3.19 -0.07 11.44
C LYS A 5 -1.78 -0.06 10.86
N TRP A 6 -1.62 0.57 9.70
CA TRP A 6 -0.30 0.76 9.13
C TRP A 6 0.47 1.76 10.00
N THR A 7 1.71 1.43 10.31
CA THR A 7 2.61 2.43 10.87
C THR A 7 3.13 3.30 9.72
N LEU A 8 3.52 4.54 10.03
CA LEU A 8 4.08 5.47 9.05
C LEU A 8 5.22 4.83 8.24
N SER A 9 6.10 4.09 8.90
CA SER A 9 7.23 3.39 8.27
C SER A 9 6.80 2.29 7.28
N MET A 10 5.68 1.61 7.55
CA MET A 10 5.12 0.64 6.61
C MET A 10 4.56 1.34 5.38
N PHE A 11 3.91 2.49 5.56
CA PHE A 11 3.44 3.30 4.46
C PHE A 11 4.60 3.82 3.60
N GLU A 12 5.64 4.38 4.20
CA GLU A 12 6.83 4.89 3.50
C GLU A 12 7.48 3.80 2.63
N THR A 13 7.67 2.59 3.19
CA THR A 13 8.26 1.47 2.45
C THR A 13 7.39 1.06 1.25
N ILE A 14 6.06 1.04 1.43
CA ILE A 14 5.14 0.64 0.39
C ILE A 14 5.00 1.74 -0.68
N TYR A 15 5.07 3.00 -0.27
CA TYR A 15 5.06 4.15 -1.17
C TYR A 15 6.33 4.21 -2.03
N GLU A 16 7.50 3.92 -1.47
CA GLU A 16 8.76 3.81 -2.23
C GLU A 16 8.65 2.73 -3.30
N ARG A 17 8.19 1.52 -2.93
CA ARG A 17 7.94 0.42 -3.88
C ARG A 17 6.91 0.79 -4.94
N TYR A 18 5.87 1.53 -4.58
CA TYR A 18 4.88 2.04 -5.52
C TYR A 18 5.52 2.98 -6.54
N GLN A 19 6.36 3.93 -6.09
CA GLN A 19 7.08 4.85 -6.95
C GLN A 19 8.02 4.12 -7.92
N GLU A 20 8.75 3.11 -7.44
CA GLU A 20 9.65 2.31 -8.29
C GLU A 20 8.90 1.41 -9.27
N SER A 21 7.71 0.92 -8.89
CA SER A 21 6.93 -0.01 -9.70
C SER A 21 6.37 0.65 -10.97
N GLY A 22 6.21 1.98 -11.00
CA GLY A 22 5.63 2.72 -12.13
C GLY A 22 4.18 2.30 -12.48
N SER A 23 3.56 1.50 -11.61
CA SER A 23 2.23 0.95 -11.78
C SER A 23 1.19 1.89 -11.21
N THR A 24 -0.06 1.77 -11.66
CA THR A 24 -1.16 2.51 -11.01
C THR A 24 -1.44 1.93 -9.63
N LEU A 25 -1.91 2.77 -8.69
CA LEU A 25 -2.22 2.38 -7.31
C LEU A 25 -3.06 1.09 -7.24
N LYS A 26 -4.08 0.98 -8.11
CA LYS A 26 -4.95 -0.19 -8.18
C LYS A 26 -4.20 -1.47 -8.58
N ALA A 27 -3.30 -1.38 -9.56
CA ALA A 27 -2.51 -2.53 -10.00
C ALA A 27 -1.47 -2.92 -8.95
N PHE A 28 -0.79 -1.94 -8.36
CA PHE A 28 0.17 -2.15 -7.29
C PHE A 28 -0.47 -2.76 -6.03
N CYS A 29 -1.59 -2.20 -5.57
CA CYS A 29 -2.34 -2.74 -4.45
C CYS A 29 -2.85 -4.16 -4.74
N SER A 30 -3.30 -4.45 -5.96
CA SER A 30 -3.70 -5.81 -6.35
C SER A 30 -2.53 -6.79 -6.37
N ASN A 31 -1.34 -6.36 -6.79
CA ASN A 31 -0.14 -7.19 -6.85
C ASN A 31 0.42 -7.51 -5.46
N GLU A 32 0.43 -6.52 -4.58
CA GLU A 32 0.92 -6.65 -3.19
C GLU A 32 -0.15 -7.21 -2.24
N GLY A 33 -1.37 -7.48 -2.71
CA GLY A 33 -2.48 -7.98 -1.87
C GLY A 33 -2.98 -6.94 -0.85
N ILE A 34 -2.78 -5.66 -1.13
CA ILE A 34 -3.19 -4.53 -0.29
C ILE A 34 -4.61 -4.14 -0.67
N GLN A 35 -5.50 -3.98 0.33
CA GLN A 35 -6.80 -3.37 0.08
C GLN A 35 -6.62 -1.87 -0.20
N PRO A 36 -7.09 -1.36 -1.34
CA PRO A 36 -6.91 0.05 -1.71
C PRO A 36 -7.55 1.02 -0.72
N ASP A 37 -8.58 0.58 0.02
CA ASP A 37 -9.23 1.34 1.08
C ASP A 37 -8.24 1.77 2.18
N ARG A 38 -7.19 0.97 2.44
CA ARG A 38 -6.13 1.30 3.42
C ARG A 38 -5.09 2.28 2.92
N PHE A 39 -5.06 2.59 1.63
CA PHE A 39 -4.12 3.57 1.09
C PHE A 39 -4.63 5.01 1.27
N TYR A 40 -5.93 5.17 1.50
CA TYR A 40 -6.60 6.47 1.68
C TYR A 40 -7.05 6.73 3.13
N GLU A 41 -6.76 5.83 4.08
CA GLU A 41 -7.10 5.97 5.51
C GLU A 41 -6.03 6.76 6.28
#